data_AF-A0A522KJB4-F1
#
_entry.id   AF-A0A522KJB4-F1
#
_cell.length_a   1.000
_cell.length_b   1.000
_cell.length_c   1.000
_cell.angle_alpha   90.00
_cell.angle_beta   90.00
_cell.angle_gamma   90.00
#
_symmetry.space_group_name_H-M   'P 1'
#
loop_
_entity.id
_entity.type
_entity.pdbx_description
1 polymer ?
#
loop_
_entity_poly.entity_id
_entity_poly.type
_entity_poly.pdbx_seq_one_letter_code
_entity_poly.pdbx_strand_id
1 'polypeptide(L)'
;MRQQRHTLPDNSVWSSSGIPVKVFRLASLLSRAAVAGACLGALAAAHAEEIGSVNTNFRFTGSDRVVVEAYDDPQVKGVTCYVSRARTGGVKGTLGIAEDPTEASIACRQVGPLSFTGPLRQQSDVFSERMSFLFKTLHVVRVVDAKRNALVYLTYSDRVVSGSAKNSVSAVPVPPETAIPLR
;
A
#
# COMPACT_ATOMS: atom_id res chain seq x y z
N MET A 1 56.80 -17.90 46.80
CA MET A 1 57.45 -16.71 46.21
C MET A 1 56.33 -15.76 45.75
N ARG A 2 55.90 -14.81 46.61
CA ARG A 2 56.07 -13.35 46.48
C ARG A 2 55.74 -12.80 45.06
N GLN A 3 54.54 -12.28 44.80
CA GLN A 3 54.05 -10.88 44.99
C GLN A 3 54.84 -9.81 44.22
N GLN A 4 54.12 -9.06 43.34
CA GLN A 4 54.13 -7.59 43.11
C GLN A 4 53.34 -7.36 41.79
N ARG A 5 52.12 -6.82 41.74
CA ARG A 5 51.56 -5.54 42.24
C ARG A 5 52.48 -4.35 41.96
N HIS A 6 52.27 -3.71 40.82
CA HIS A 6 52.69 -2.33 40.57
C HIS A 6 51.46 -1.42 40.51
N THR A 7 51.46 -0.46 41.44
CA THR A 7 50.54 0.65 41.62
C THR A 7 50.98 1.87 40.80
N LEU A 8 50.00 2.73 40.52
CA LEU A 8 49.98 4.02 39.81
C LEU A 8 51.10 5.04 40.14
N PRO A 9 51.16 6.13 39.37
CA PRO A 9 51.04 7.44 39.98
C PRO A 9 49.82 8.23 39.49
N ASP A 10 49.23 8.89 40.48
CA ASP A 10 48.17 9.89 40.48
C ASP A 10 48.75 11.23 40.05
N ASN A 11 48.17 11.83 39.00
CA ASN A 11 48.44 13.21 38.61
C ASN A 11 47.10 13.94 38.45
N SER A 12 46.41 14.10 39.58
CA SER A 12 45.54 15.24 39.83
C SER A 12 46.26 16.58 39.60
N VAL A 13 45.45 17.64 39.40
CA VAL A 13 45.79 19.04 39.09
C VAL A 13 45.77 19.39 37.59
N TRP A 14 44.58 19.73 37.09
CA TRP A 14 44.39 21.04 36.46
C TRP A 14 43.13 21.71 37.02
N SER A 15 43.34 22.96 37.36
CA SER A 15 42.52 23.84 38.16
C SER A 15 41.27 24.31 37.42
N SER A 16 40.25 24.56 38.23
CA SER A 16 39.01 25.26 37.95
C SER A 16 39.19 26.60 37.22
N SER A 17 38.49 26.76 36.11
CA SER A 17 38.01 28.06 35.65
C SER A 17 36.52 27.91 35.32
N GLY A 18 35.68 28.43 36.20
CA GLY A 18 34.24 28.38 36.09
C GLY A 18 33.74 29.09 34.84
N ILE A 19 32.91 28.38 34.07
CA ILE A 19 32.10 28.96 33.01
C ILE A 19 30.64 28.89 33.47
N PRO A 20 29.91 30.01 33.50
CA PRO A 20 28.61 30.11 34.15
C PRO A 20 27.55 29.21 33.50
N VAL A 21 26.82 28.50 34.36
CA VAL A 21 25.76 27.49 34.10
C VAL A 21 24.50 28.05 33.40
N LYS A 22 24.56 29.26 32.80
CA LYS A 22 23.40 29.94 32.19
C LYS A 22 23.26 29.77 30.68
N VAL A 23 24.26 29.21 29.98
CA VAL A 23 24.22 29.04 28.51
C VAL A 23 23.59 27.69 28.07
N PHE A 24 23.28 26.79 29.00
CA PHE A 24 22.76 25.45 28.71
C PHE A 24 21.23 25.32 28.61
N ARG A 25 20.47 26.43 28.56
CA ARG A 25 19.00 26.38 28.41
C ARG A 25 18.46 26.78 27.03
N LEU A 26 19.30 27.27 26.11
CA LEU A 26 18.84 27.63 24.76
C LEU A 26 19.19 26.61 23.68
N ALA A 27 20.14 25.69 23.93
CA ALA A 27 20.54 24.68 22.96
C ALA A 27 19.65 23.41 22.95
N SER A 28 18.63 23.33 23.81
CA SER A 28 17.72 22.18 23.90
C SER A 28 16.42 22.35 23.10
N LEU A 29 16.18 23.52 22.52
CA LEU A 29 14.97 23.79 21.72
C LEU A 29 15.19 23.64 20.21
N LEU A 30 16.44 23.69 19.74
CA LEU A 30 16.76 23.52 18.31
C LEU A 30 16.97 22.06 17.89
N SER A 31 17.28 21.16 18.83
CA SER A 31 17.44 19.72 18.53
C SER A 31 16.12 18.91 18.54
N ARG A 32 15.00 19.52 18.95
CA ARG A 32 13.67 18.89 18.88
C ARG A 32 12.89 19.20 17.60
N ALA A 33 13.27 20.25 16.87
CA ALA A 33 12.62 20.61 15.62
C ALA A 33 13.09 19.75 14.43
N ALA A 34 14.31 19.19 14.48
CA ALA A 34 14.86 18.37 13.39
C ALA A 34 14.31 16.93 13.36
N VAL A 35 13.73 16.42 14.46
CA VAL A 35 13.13 15.07 14.52
C VAL A 35 11.66 15.07 14.09
N ALA A 36 11.00 16.23 14.09
CA ALA A 36 9.58 16.35 13.72
C ALA A 36 9.33 16.45 12.21
N GLY A 37 10.37 16.71 11.39
CA GLY A 37 10.22 16.88 9.93
C GLY A 37 10.41 15.61 9.09
N ALA A 38 10.92 14.52 9.67
CA ALA A 38 11.34 13.34 8.90
C ALA A 38 10.28 12.22 8.81
N CYS A 39 9.10 12.38 9.41
CA CYS A 39 8.05 11.34 9.44
C CYS A 39 6.94 11.53 8.38
N LEU A 40 7.13 12.39 7.36
CA LEU A 40 6.14 12.62 6.29
C LEU A 40 6.36 11.78 5.02
N GLY A 41 7.40 10.96 4.95
CA GLY A 41 7.66 10.11 3.78
C GLY A 41 7.26 8.66 4.01
N ALA A 42 6.47 8.10 3.08
CA ALA A 42 6.20 6.67 2.88
C ALA A 42 4.90 6.06 3.46
N LEU A 43 3.77 6.78 3.44
CA LEU A 43 2.51 6.09 3.13
C LEU A 43 2.46 5.85 1.62
N ALA A 44 3.07 4.76 1.16
CA ALA A 44 2.83 4.24 -0.18
C ALA A 44 1.42 3.62 -0.20
N ALA A 45 0.40 4.47 -0.34
CA ALA A 45 -0.90 3.98 -0.74
C ALA A 45 -0.74 3.36 -2.13
N ALA A 46 -1.20 2.13 -2.31
CA ALA A 46 -1.30 1.53 -3.64
C ALA A 46 -2.29 2.39 -4.45
N HIS A 47 -1.77 3.22 -5.35
CA HIS A 47 -2.59 4.05 -6.23
C HIS A 47 -2.98 3.23 -7.47
N ALA A 48 -4.21 3.41 -7.94
CA ALA A 48 -4.64 2.92 -9.24
C ALA A 48 -3.86 3.66 -10.33
N GLU A 49 -3.15 2.95 -11.19
CA GLU A 49 -2.56 3.54 -12.39
C GLU A 49 -3.37 3.14 -13.62
N GLU A 50 -4.00 4.10 -14.30
CA GLU A 50 -4.67 3.82 -15.59
C GLU A 50 -3.59 3.53 -16.65
N ILE A 51 -3.55 2.29 -17.12
CA ILE A 51 -2.58 1.85 -18.15
C ILE A 51 -3.16 1.92 -19.56
N GLY A 52 -4.48 2.12 -19.68
CA GLY A 52 -5.14 2.32 -20.96
C GLY A 52 -6.65 2.30 -20.86
N SER A 53 -7.32 2.73 -21.93
CA SER A 53 -8.77 2.69 -22.02
C SER A 53 -9.24 2.48 -23.46
N VAL A 54 -10.39 1.84 -23.59
CA VAL A 54 -11.05 1.57 -24.88
C VAL A 54 -12.44 2.17 -24.82
N ASN A 55 -12.77 3.05 -25.79
CA ASN A 55 -14.09 3.64 -25.87
C ASN A 55 -15.13 2.58 -26.22
N THR A 56 -16.23 2.60 -25.50
CA THR A 56 -17.41 1.76 -25.71
C THR A 56 -18.64 2.65 -25.80
N ASN A 57 -19.68 2.20 -26.50
CA ASN A 57 -20.97 2.89 -26.56
C ASN A 57 -20.90 4.40 -26.87
N PHE A 58 -20.82 4.74 -28.16
CA PHE A 58 -20.73 6.11 -28.63
C PHE A 58 -22.09 6.80 -28.59
N ARG A 59 -22.22 7.86 -27.79
CA ARG A 59 -23.42 8.70 -27.74
C ARG A 59 -23.08 10.13 -28.18
N PHE A 60 -24.09 10.88 -28.61
CA PHE A 60 -23.93 12.28 -29.03
C PHE A 60 -23.31 13.18 -27.95
N THR A 61 -23.57 12.86 -26.68
CA THR A 61 -23.07 13.63 -25.52
C THR A 61 -21.70 13.15 -24.99
N GLY A 62 -21.12 12.10 -25.59
CA GLY A 62 -19.85 11.48 -25.19
C GLY A 62 -19.90 9.95 -25.31
N SER A 63 -18.74 9.29 -25.31
CA SER A 63 -18.63 7.83 -25.31
C SER A 63 -18.30 7.30 -23.91
N ASP A 64 -18.92 6.18 -23.54
CA ASP A 64 -18.47 5.38 -22.40
C ASP A 64 -17.07 4.81 -22.71
N ARG A 65 -16.37 4.30 -21.69
CA ARG A 65 -15.08 3.62 -21.91
C ARG A 65 -14.86 2.51 -20.92
N VAL A 66 -14.13 1.49 -21.31
CA VAL A 66 -13.55 0.50 -20.39
C VAL A 66 -12.13 0.95 -20.10
N VAL A 67 -11.86 1.29 -18.84
CA VAL A 67 -10.50 1.60 -18.38
C VAL A 67 -9.85 0.34 -17.83
N VAL A 68 -8.54 0.22 -17.99
CA VAL A 68 -7.72 -0.83 -17.39
C VAL A 68 -6.74 -0.16 -16.45
N GLU A 69 -6.77 -0.55 -15.19
CA GLU A 69 -5.92 0.00 -14.15
C GLU A 69 -5.06 -1.07 -13.50
N ALA A 70 -3.81 -0.72 -13.23
CA ALA A 70 -2.86 -1.56 -12.54
C ALA A 70 -2.86 -1.25 -11.03
N TYR A 71 -2.82 -2.31 -10.24
CA TYR A 71 -2.80 -2.29 -8.78
C TYR A 71 -1.69 -3.20 -8.27
N ASP A 72 -0.65 -2.61 -7.69
CA ASP A 72 0.40 -3.37 -7.04
C ASP A 72 0.00 -3.79 -5.62
N ASP A 73 0.32 -5.03 -5.27
CA ASP A 73 0.06 -5.52 -3.92
C ASP A 73 1.09 -4.92 -2.93
N PRO A 74 0.65 -4.16 -1.91
CA PRO A 74 1.57 -3.50 -0.98
C PRO A 74 2.33 -4.51 -0.10
N GLN A 75 1.75 -5.69 0.15
CA GLN A 75 2.32 -6.74 1.00
C GLN A 75 3.02 -7.86 0.23
N VAL A 76 2.73 -8.00 -1.07
CA VAL A 76 3.34 -8.98 -1.96
C VAL A 76 4.00 -8.27 -3.14
N LYS A 77 5.31 -8.03 -3.05
CA LYS A 77 6.06 -7.42 -4.15
C LYS A 77 6.18 -8.37 -5.33
N GLY A 78 6.19 -7.79 -6.54
CA GLY A 78 6.27 -8.53 -7.79
C GLY A 78 4.92 -9.06 -8.30
N VAL A 79 3.80 -8.74 -7.63
CA VAL A 79 2.44 -9.05 -8.10
C VAL A 79 1.69 -7.76 -8.42
N THR A 80 1.12 -7.71 -9.62
CA THR A 80 0.27 -6.62 -10.08
C THR A 80 -1.06 -7.18 -10.55
N CYS A 81 -2.15 -6.55 -10.14
CA CYS A 81 -3.51 -6.85 -10.56
C CYS A 81 -3.99 -5.81 -11.56
N TYR A 82 -4.35 -6.25 -12.76
CA TYR A 82 -5.00 -5.42 -13.76
C TYR A 82 -6.50 -5.56 -13.60
N VAL A 83 -7.18 -4.45 -13.33
CA VAL A 83 -8.63 -4.43 -13.18
C VAL A 83 -9.21 -3.62 -14.33
N SER A 84 -10.10 -4.25 -15.10
CA SER A 84 -10.86 -3.56 -16.14
C SER A 84 -12.24 -3.21 -15.62
N ARG A 85 -12.69 -1.97 -15.83
CA ARG A 85 -14.03 -1.51 -15.42
C ARG A 85 -14.59 -0.49 -16.39
N ALA A 86 -15.91 -0.43 -16.47
CA ALA A 86 -16.59 0.59 -17.27
C ALA A 86 -16.63 1.93 -16.54
N ARG A 87 -16.33 3.01 -17.26
CA ARG A 87 -16.45 4.41 -16.85
C ARG A 87 -17.44 5.12 -17.77
N THR A 88 -18.40 5.79 -17.16
CA THR A 88 -19.48 6.47 -17.89
C THR A 88 -18.96 7.76 -18.52
N GLY A 89 -19.27 7.96 -19.79
CA GLY A 89 -18.85 9.10 -20.58
C GLY A 89 -19.78 10.32 -20.52
N GLY A 90 -19.39 11.35 -21.26
CA GLY A 90 -20.19 12.54 -21.51
C GLY A 90 -20.35 13.47 -20.31
N VAL A 91 -21.22 14.47 -20.44
CA VAL A 91 -21.37 15.58 -19.45
C VAL A 91 -21.61 15.08 -18.02
N LYS A 92 -22.38 14.01 -17.85
CA LYS A 92 -22.63 13.42 -16.51
C LYS A 92 -21.41 12.69 -15.95
N GLY A 93 -20.61 12.04 -16.80
CA GLY A 93 -19.35 11.40 -16.44
C GLY A 93 -18.29 12.42 -16.06
N THR A 94 -18.13 13.49 -16.85
CA THR A 94 -17.15 14.56 -16.57
C THR A 94 -17.47 15.34 -15.30
N LEU A 95 -18.75 15.47 -14.95
CA LEU A 95 -19.19 16.11 -13.70
C LEU A 95 -19.15 15.15 -12.48
N GLY A 96 -18.81 13.87 -12.67
CA GLY A 96 -18.76 12.88 -11.58
C GLY A 96 -20.13 12.51 -10.99
N ILE A 97 -21.21 12.83 -11.70
CA ILE A 97 -22.60 12.57 -11.28
C ILE A 97 -23.10 11.25 -11.87
N ALA A 98 -22.43 10.74 -12.91
CA ALA A 98 -22.73 9.44 -13.46
C ALA A 98 -22.34 8.31 -12.50
N GLU A 99 -23.17 7.26 -12.49
CA GLU A 99 -22.93 6.08 -11.70
C GLU A 99 -22.37 4.99 -12.62
N ASP A 100 -21.12 4.58 -12.39
CA ASP A 100 -20.46 3.58 -13.22
C ASP A 100 -21.11 2.18 -13.09
N PRO A 101 -21.12 1.37 -14.16
CA PRO A 101 -21.55 -0.03 -14.09
C PRO A 101 -20.75 -0.82 -13.04
N THR A 102 -21.38 -1.81 -12.41
CA THR A 102 -20.75 -2.66 -11.38
C THR A 102 -19.92 -3.80 -11.95
N GLU A 103 -19.82 -3.91 -13.27
CA GLU A 103 -19.06 -4.99 -13.92
C GLU A 103 -17.57 -4.63 -13.92
N ALA A 104 -16.79 -5.46 -13.23
CA ALA A 104 -15.35 -5.40 -13.21
C ALA A 104 -14.78 -6.80 -13.46
N SER A 105 -13.61 -6.85 -14.11
CA SER A 105 -12.83 -8.07 -14.28
C SER A 105 -11.42 -7.82 -13.75
N ILE A 106 -10.79 -8.86 -13.20
CA ILE A 106 -9.44 -8.79 -12.65
C ILE A 106 -8.53 -9.86 -13.25
N ALA A 107 -7.29 -9.49 -13.53
CA ALA A 107 -6.22 -10.40 -13.88
C ALA A 107 -4.96 -10.02 -13.10
N CYS A 108 -4.56 -10.86 -12.14
CA CYS A 108 -3.34 -10.66 -11.37
C CYS A 108 -2.22 -11.53 -11.93
N ARG A 109 -1.04 -10.94 -12.09
CA ARG A 109 0.14 -11.57 -12.66
C ARG A 109 1.36 -11.28 -11.80
N GLN A 110 2.28 -12.24 -11.76
CA GLN A 110 3.62 -11.98 -11.29
C GLN A 110 4.37 -11.21 -12.39
N VAL A 111 4.76 -9.99 -12.10
CA VAL A 111 5.48 -9.08 -13.03
C VAL A 111 6.95 -8.87 -12.63
N GLY A 112 7.36 -9.39 -11.47
CA GLY A 112 8.73 -9.30 -10.99
C GLY A 112 9.05 -10.37 -9.93
N PRO A 113 10.22 -10.28 -9.28
CA PRO A 113 10.58 -11.18 -8.19
C PRO A 113 9.56 -11.12 -7.06
N LEU A 114 9.03 -12.29 -6.69
CA LEU A 114 8.01 -12.40 -5.66
C LEU A 114 8.67 -12.30 -4.28
N SER A 115 8.24 -11.35 -3.46
CA SER A 115 8.68 -11.26 -2.06
C SER A 115 7.59 -10.68 -1.16
N PHE A 116 7.62 -11.04 0.12
CA PHE A 116 6.63 -10.60 1.11
C PHE A 116 7.23 -9.52 2.00
N THR A 117 6.50 -8.43 2.24
CA THR A 117 6.96 -7.37 3.16
C THR A 117 6.76 -7.73 4.63
N GLY A 118 6.00 -8.80 4.91
CA GLY A 118 5.78 -9.35 6.24
C GLY A 118 4.75 -10.48 6.21
N PRO A 119 4.37 -11.01 7.39
CA PRO A 119 3.33 -12.02 7.50
C PRO A 119 1.98 -11.52 6.96
N LEU A 120 1.34 -12.33 6.13
CA LEU A 120 0.04 -12.07 5.53
C LEU A 120 -1.07 -12.63 6.43
N ARG A 121 -2.20 -11.91 6.51
CA ARG A 121 -3.44 -12.51 7.03
C ARG A 121 -4.02 -13.45 5.97
N GLN A 122 -4.79 -14.43 6.43
CA GLN A 122 -5.54 -15.35 5.56
C GLN A 122 -6.41 -14.62 4.52
N GLN A 123 -7.00 -13.48 4.90
CA GLN A 123 -7.78 -12.59 4.04
C GLN A 123 -7.44 -11.13 4.36
N SER A 124 -7.25 -10.31 3.32
CA SER A 124 -6.98 -8.86 3.47
C SER A 124 -7.45 -8.07 2.25
N ASP A 125 -8.03 -6.90 2.48
CA ASP A 125 -8.23 -5.90 1.43
C ASP A 125 -6.87 -5.40 0.95
N VAL A 126 -6.58 -5.65 -0.32
CA VAL A 126 -5.39 -5.14 -1.01
C VAL A 126 -5.63 -3.69 -1.39
N PHE A 127 -6.84 -3.41 -1.85
CA PHE A 127 -7.23 -2.11 -2.37
C PHE A 127 -8.75 -1.91 -2.32
N SER A 128 -9.19 -0.66 -2.22
CA SER A 128 -10.60 -0.28 -2.31
C SER A 128 -10.74 1.10 -2.97
N GLU A 129 -11.57 1.21 -4.01
CA GLU A 129 -11.81 2.47 -4.72
C GLU A 129 -13.28 2.81 -4.84
N ARG A 130 -13.59 4.10 -4.71
CA ARG A 130 -14.95 4.59 -4.87
C ARG A 130 -15.27 4.81 -6.35
N MET A 131 -16.25 4.08 -6.86
CA MET A 131 -16.74 4.20 -8.24
C MET A 131 -17.85 5.23 -8.40
N SER A 132 -18.55 5.63 -7.32
CA SER A 132 -19.59 6.66 -7.41
C SER A 132 -19.71 7.50 -6.14
N PHE A 133 -20.23 8.72 -6.30
CA PHE A 133 -20.49 9.64 -5.18
C PHE A 133 -21.53 9.12 -4.20
N LEU A 134 -22.42 8.20 -4.61
CA LEU A 134 -23.48 7.72 -3.74
C LEU A 134 -23.06 6.43 -3.01
N PHE A 135 -22.96 5.23 -3.63
CA PHE A 135 -22.71 4.00 -2.85
C PHE A 135 -22.08 2.82 -3.62
N LYS A 136 -21.10 3.05 -4.50
CA LYS A 136 -20.36 1.96 -5.15
C LYS A 136 -18.88 2.04 -4.83
N THR A 137 -18.38 1.00 -4.17
CA THR A 137 -16.96 0.81 -3.91
C THR A 137 -16.53 -0.51 -4.54
N LEU A 138 -15.43 -0.49 -5.28
CA LEU A 138 -14.77 -1.67 -5.80
C LEU A 138 -13.77 -2.14 -4.76
N HIS A 139 -13.85 -3.40 -4.39
CA HIS A 139 -12.93 -4.07 -3.48
C HIS A 139 -12.04 -5.02 -4.27
N VAL A 140 -10.77 -5.08 -3.88
CA VAL A 140 -9.83 -6.13 -4.30
C VAL A 140 -9.29 -6.78 -3.04
N VAL A 141 -9.71 -8.02 -2.81
CA VAL A 141 -9.37 -8.80 -1.62
C VAL A 141 -8.42 -9.92 -1.99
N ARG A 142 -7.34 -10.04 -1.24
CA ARG A 142 -6.42 -11.19 -1.33
C ARG A 142 -6.79 -12.22 -0.26
N VAL A 143 -6.88 -13.46 -0.70
CA VAL A 143 -7.05 -14.66 0.11
C VAL A 143 -5.84 -15.55 -0.11
N VAL A 144 -5.23 -16.04 0.96
CA VAL A 144 -4.08 -16.95 0.88
C VAL A 144 -4.57 -18.39 0.85
N ASP A 145 -4.32 -19.13 -0.24
CA ASP A 145 -4.51 -20.57 -0.27
C ASP A 145 -3.20 -21.27 0.11
N ALA A 146 -3.01 -21.48 1.42
CA ALA A 146 -1.83 -22.15 1.96
C ALA A 146 -1.65 -23.57 1.43
N LYS A 147 -2.76 -24.30 1.22
CA LYS A 147 -2.72 -25.70 0.79
C LYS A 147 -2.18 -25.84 -0.63
N ARG A 148 -2.49 -24.88 -1.51
CA ARG A 148 -2.07 -24.87 -2.91
C ARG A 148 -0.92 -23.89 -3.19
N ASN A 149 -0.34 -23.30 -2.15
CA ASN A 149 0.69 -22.25 -2.20
C ASN A 149 0.35 -21.16 -3.23
N ALA A 150 -0.83 -20.55 -3.12
CA ALA A 150 -1.31 -19.56 -4.09
C ALA A 150 -1.93 -18.34 -3.41
N LEU A 151 -1.81 -17.19 -4.07
CA LEU A 151 -2.46 -15.94 -3.70
C LEU A 151 -3.68 -15.74 -4.59
N VAL A 152 -4.87 -15.75 -4.00
CA VAL A 152 -6.14 -15.62 -4.72
C VAL A 152 -6.64 -14.20 -4.53
N TYR A 153 -6.92 -13.52 -5.63
CA TYR A 153 -7.42 -12.15 -5.66
C TYR A 153 -8.85 -12.16 -6.16
N LEU A 154 -9.77 -11.65 -5.34
CA LEU A 154 -11.18 -11.50 -5.65
C LEU A 154 -11.48 -10.01 -5.79
N THR A 155 -12.10 -9.61 -6.88
CA THR A 155 -12.74 -8.30 -6.97
C THR A 155 -14.24 -8.41 -6.89
N TYR A 156 -14.87 -7.52 -6.13
CA TYR A 156 -16.33 -7.39 -6.03
C TYR A 156 -16.71 -5.94 -5.76
N SER A 157 -17.96 -5.59 -6.06
CA SER A 157 -18.50 -4.25 -5.84
C SER A 157 -19.59 -4.25 -4.78
N ASP A 158 -19.56 -3.29 -3.87
CA ASP A 158 -20.67 -3.09 -2.94
C ASP A 158 -21.83 -2.37 -3.65
N ARG A 159 -23.05 -2.91 -3.54
CA ARG A 159 -24.27 -2.18 -3.90
C ARG A 159 -25.38 -2.48 -2.91
N VAL A 160 -25.89 -1.42 -2.29
CA VAL A 160 -26.73 -1.44 -1.08
C VAL A 160 -28.16 -1.99 -1.29
N VAL A 161 -28.64 -2.15 -2.54
CA VAL A 161 -30.10 -2.32 -2.77
C VAL A 161 -30.53 -3.64 -3.43
N SER A 162 -29.61 -4.47 -3.97
CA SER A 162 -30.02 -5.77 -4.55
C SER A 162 -28.95 -6.87 -4.58
N GLY A 163 -27.77 -6.65 -4.00
CA GLY A 163 -26.64 -7.58 -4.08
C GLY A 163 -26.02 -7.61 -5.48
N SER A 164 -24.82 -7.06 -5.64
CA SER A 164 -24.07 -7.23 -6.90
C SER A 164 -23.41 -8.61 -6.88
N ALA A 165 -24.02 -9.60 -7.53
CA ALA A 165 -23.43 -10.92 -7.74
C ALA A 165 -22.24 -10.91 -8.74
N LYS A 166 -21.81 -9.71 -9.18
CA LYS A 166 -20.73 -9.54 -10.15
C LYS A 166 -19.40 -9.48 -9.41
N ASN A 167 -18.61 -10.53 -9.60
CA ASN A 167 -17.26 -10.64 -9.10
C ASN A 167 -16.35 -11.22 -10.18
N SER A 168 -15.05 -11.14 -9.94
CA SER A 168 -14.04 -11.78 -10.78
C SER A 168 -12.89 -12.24 -9.89
N VAL A 169 -12.24 -13.34 -10.26
CA VAL A 169 -11.17 -13.96 -9.47
C VAL A 169 -9.96 -14.23 -10.34
N SER A 170 -8.78 -14.03 -9.76
CA SER A 170 -7.49 -14.41 -10.34
C SER A 170 -6.64 -15.10 -9.29
N ALA A 171 -5.90 -16.12 -9.66
CA ALA A 171 -4.96 -16.80 -8.77
C ALA A 171 -3.54 -16.65 -9.28
N VAL A 172 -2.63 -16.27 -8.39
CA VAL A 172 -1.19 -16.19 -8.66
C VAL A 172 -0.52 -17.32 -7.85
N PRO A 173 0.03 -18.35 -8.51
CA PRO A 173 0.77 -19.38 -7.82
C PRO A 173 2.06 -18.80 -7.24
N VAL A 174 2.42 -19.22 -6.03
CA VAL A 174 3.70 -18.89 -5.41
C VAL A 174 4.65 -20.07 -5.67
N PRO A 175 5.91 -19.81 -6.08
CA PRO A 175 6.87 -20.88 -6.31
C PRO A 175 7.00 -21.81 -5.10
N PRO A 176 7.06 -23.15 -5.27
CA PRO A 176 7.06 -24.10 -4.16
C PRO A 176 8.18 -23.90 -3.12
N GLU A 177 9.32 -23.37 -3.56
CA GLU A 177 10.47 -23.01 -2.73
C GLU A 177 10.23 -21.80 -1.82
N THR A 178 9.17 -21.03 -2.09
CA THR A 178 8.81 -19.83 -1.35
C THR A 178 7.55 -20.10 -0.52
N ALA A 179 7.73 -20.27 0.79
CA ALA A 179 6.63 -20.44 1.72
C ALA A 179 5.93 -19.09 1.99
N ILE A 180 4.60 -19.07 1.91
CA ILE A 180 3.82 -17.87 2.24
C ILE A 180 3.81 -17.67 3.76
N PRO A 181 4.34 -16.56 4.29
CA PRO A 181 4.35 -16.32 5.73
C PRO A 181 2.94 -15.93 6.18
N LEU A 182 2.24 -16.84 6.86
CA LEU A 182 0.90 -16.58 7.41
C LEU A 182 0.98 -16.11 8.87
N ARG A 183 0.10 -15.18 9.23
CA ARG A 183 -0.11 -14.68 10.60
C ARG A 183 -1.42 -15.16 11.19
#